data_AF-A0A3S0HP87-F1
#
_entry.id   AF-A0A3S0HP87-F1
#
_cell.length_a   1.000
_cell.length_b   1.000
_cell.length_c   1.000
_cell.angle_alpha   90.00
_cell.angle_beta   90.00
_cell.angle_gamma   90.00
#
_symmetry.space_group_name_H-M   'P 1'
#
loop_
_entity.id
_entity.type
_entity.pdbx_description
1 polymer ?
#
loop_
_entity_poly.entity_id
_entity_poly.type
_entity_poly.pdbx_seq_one_letter_code
_entity_poly.pdbx_strand_id
1 'polypeptide(L)'
;MSSNQAARKKLITYFFVSHKNAIQGLRFKMSEILLDRKSNCYSIVAIFSLKDYLNLVAHSYNEGGGLEGQRKAITTKSARRIRNRMVEDFVNGAVLPPVVIGIASKDLYGVVNESPEEFSLEDGLRGVNEEEIAIIDGMQRTTAMYDAYLKATDEKVREKLSERKIRVEFWVARETSSLIYRMLVLNTGQVPWNLRRQIEVIMRPLKTEIEREVPGINLIGIDENEYRKNPGNFQADRVLELYLIFASRTEKIDAKEQVAEEYARLDIIETSSRESVISMFCELLKRVVRFDYILWGMEKESGGRFREGKDFLNSQPVLASLVSVFSQFMLGRPGWDNDSEKVRKKEAELYGSFDGFLGALENQSPEGLREFMEFDTVNEMISKMRGGKVGDMERDFFRGAFRVLLEERFTVPNMGVCWRS
;
A
#
# COMPACT_ATOMS: atom_id res chain seq x y z
N MET A 1 13.45 23.05 12.30
CA MET A 1 14.07 22.73 10.99
C MET A 1 15.57 22.89 11.11
N SER A 2 16.34 21.80 11.09
CA SER A 2 17.78 21.82 11.43
C SER A 2 18.66 22.32 10.28
N SER A 3 19.79 22.96 10.61
CA SER A 3 20.86 23.39 9.69
C SER A 3 21.30 22.35 8.64
N ASN A 4 21.19 21.05 8.95
CA ASN A 4 21.45 19.94 8.01
C ASN A 4 20.45 19.84 6.84
N GLN A 5 19.22 20.31 7.01
CA GLN A 5 18.17 20.25 5.98
C GLN A 5 18.35 21.37 4.95
N ALA A 6 18.84 22.54 5.40
CA ALA A 6 19.21 23.66 4.53
C ALA A 6 20.53 23.42 3.78
N ALA A 7 21.52 22.76 4.42
CA ALA A 7 22.76 22.34 3.76
C ALA A 7 22.51 21.27 2.68
N ARG A 8 21.58 20.34 2.92
CA ARG A 8 21.11 19.37 1.91
C ARG A 8 20.40 20.06 0.74
N LYS A 9 19.54 21.06 0.99
CA LYS A 9 18.93 21.89 -0.06
C LYS A 9 19.95 22.67 -0.91
N LYS A 10 21.07 23.10 -0.33
CA LYS A 10 22.16 23.78 -1.06
C LYS A 10 22.99 22.85 -1.95
N LEU A 11 23.12 21.57 -1.60
CA LEU A 11 23.83 20.60 -2.42
C LEU A 11 23.04 20.18 -3.67
N ILE A 12 21.70 20.19 -3.57
CA ILE A 12 20.76 19.98 -4.69
C ILE A 12 21.02 20.99 -5.83
N THR A 13 21.54 22.19 -5.52
CA THR A 13 21.90 23.19 -6.54
C THR A 13 23.24 22.89 -7.23
N TYR A 14 24.13 22.08 -6.64
CA TYR A 14 25.49 21.84 -7.16
C TYR A 14 25.56 20.74 -8.24
N PHE A 15 24.53 19.90 -8.34
CA PHE A 15 24.46 18.78 -9.29
C PHE A 15 23.57 19.06 -10.51
N PHE A 16 23.04 20.28 -10.68
CA PHE A 16 22.37 20.71 -11.92
C PHE A 16 23.39 20.87 -13.05
N VAL A 17 23.76 19.75 -13.66
CA VAL A 17 24.10 19.71 -15.08
C VAL A 17 22.89 19.03 -15.75
N SER A 18 22.44 19.54 -16.90
CA SER A 18 21.33 18.94 -17.66
C SER A 18 21.46 17.41 -17.68
N HIS A 19 20.35 16.68 -17.50
CA HIS A 19 20.33 15.20 -17.46
C HIS A 19 21.13 14.57 -18.64
N LYS A 20 21.11 15.24 -19.81
CA LYS A 20 21.86 14.85 -21.01
C LYS A 20 23.39 15.01 -20.90
N ASN A 21 23.87 15.93 -20.08
CA ASN A 21 25.30 16.20 -19.87
C ASN A 21 25.91 15.37 -18.73
N ALA A 22 25.11 14.86 -17.79
CA ALA A 22 25.59 14.01 -16.70
C ALA A 22 25.97 12.58 -17.17
N ILE A 23 25.52 12.18 -18.36
CA ILE A 23 25.71 10.82 -18.92
C ILE A 23 26.93 10.75 -19.85
N GLN A 24 27.59 11.87 -20.17
CA GLN A 24 28.80 11.86 -21.00
C GLN A 24 30.01 11.27 -20.26
N GLY A 25 30.54 10.14 -20.74
CA GLY A 25 31.88 9.66 -20.40
C GLY A 25 31.97 8.54 -19.36
N LEU A 26 30.89 7.80 -19.16
CA LEU A 26 30.87 6.67 -18.24
C LEU A 26 31.73 5.51 -18.76
N ARG A 27 32.75 5.09 -17.99
CA ARG A 27 33.56 3.88 -18.31
C ARG A 27 33.02 2.66 -17.55
N PHE A 28 32.57 1.65 -18.28
CA PHE A 28 32.04 0.39 -17.73
C PHE A 28 32.78 -0.86 -18.22
N LYS A 29 32.58 -1.97 -17.51
CA LYS A 29 32.92 -3.33 -17.96
C LYS A 29 31.60 -4.12 -17.99
N MET A 30 31.21 -4.61 -19.16
CA MET A 30 29.90 -5.26 -19.39
C MET A 30 29.63 -6.37 -18.39
N SER A 31 28.39 -6.43 -17.92
CA SER A 31 27.87 -7.49 -17.06
C SER A 31 26.62 -8.10 -17.70
N GLU A 32 26.27 -9.30 -17.28
CA GLU A 32 25.19 -10.10 -17.82
C GLU A 32 23.83 -9.40 -17.69
N ILE A 33 23.06 -9.40 -18.78
CA ILE A 33 21.65 -9.04 -18.78
C ILE A 33 20.85 -10.31 -18.52
N LEU A 34 19.98 -10.29 -17.50
CA LEU A 34 19.15 -11.44 -17.15
C LEU A 34 17.68 -11.07 -17.27
N LEU A 35 16.90 -11.89 -17.99
CA LEU A 35 15.45 -11.79 -18.01
C LEU A 35 14.86 -12.55 -16.81
N ASP A 36 14.23 -11.82 -15.90
CA ASP A 36 13.34 -12.41 -14.91
C ASP A 36 11.98 -12.71 -15.54
N ARG A 37 11.75 -13.98 -15.88
CA ARG A 37 10.50 -14.44 -16.49
C ARG A 37 9.29 -14.35 -15.56
N LYS A 38 9.50 -14.29 -14.24
CA LYS A 38 8.39 -14.25 -13.27
C LYS A 38 7.75 -12.86 -13.22
N SER A 39 8.57 -11.83 -13.10
CA SER A 39 8.11 -10.43 -13.05
C SER A 39 8.18 -9.71 -14.41
N ASN A 40 8.65 -10.42 -15.44
CA ASN A 40 8.87 -9.92 -16.80
C ASN A 40 9.72 -8.62 -16.83
N CYS A 41 10.86 -8.67 -16.15
CA CYS A 41 11.79 -7.54 -16.02
C CYS A 41 13.21 -7.94 -16.43
N TYR A 42 14.00 -6.97 -16.90
CA TYR A 42 15.42 -7.17 -17.18
C TYR A 42 16.29 -6.67 -16.03
N SER A 43 17.17 -7.54 -15.54
CA SER A 43 18.23 -7.21 -14.57
C SER A 43 19.53 -6.92 -15.30
N ILE A 44 20.16 -5.78 -15.00
CA ILE A 44 21.41 -5.35 -15.61
C ILE A 44 22.35 -4.84 -14.52
N VAL A 45 23.49 -5.47 -14.31
CA VAL A 45 24.48 -4.98 -13.33
C VAL A 45 25.48 -4.04 -14.03
N ALA A 46 25.90 -2.98 -13.35
CA ALA A 46 26.88 -2.05 -13.88
C ALA A 46 27.72 -1.42 -12.77
N ILE A 47 28.85 -0.83 -13.16
CA ILE A 47 29.78 -0.17 -12.24
C ILE A 47 29.80 1.34 -12.52
N PHE A 48 29.21 2.14 -11.64
CA PHE A 48 29.16 3.59 -11.78
C PHE A 48 30.27 4.28 -10.98
N SER A 49 30.67 5.49 -11.36
CA SER A 49 31.31 6.38 -10.39
C SER A 49 30.28 6.82 -9.35
N LEU A 50 30.74 7.19 -8.15
CA LEU A 50 29.86 7.70 -7.11
C LEU A 50 29.11 8.94 -7.60
N LYS A 51 29.82 9.84 -8.29
CA LYS A 51 29.25 11.07 -8.86
C LYS A 51 28.09 10.77 -9.82
N ASP A 52 28.32 9.87 -10.78
CA ASP A 52 27.32 9.60 -11.82
C ASP A 52 26.10 8.90 -11.24
N TYR A 53 26.30 8.00 -10.29
CA TYR A 53 25.20 7.38 -9.55
C TYR A 53 24.38 8.40 -8.77
N LEU A 54 25.03 9.28 -7.99
CA LEU A 54 24.32 10.28 -7.18
C LEU A 54 23.58 11.30 -8.06
N ASN A 55 24.08 11.58 -9.28
CA ASN A 55 23.37 12.37 -10.28
C ASN A 55 22.13 11.65 -10.79
N LEU A 56 22.29 10.38 -11.20
CA LEU A 56 21.22 9.56 -11.75
C LEU A 56 20.03 9.44 -10.81
N VAL A 57 20.27 9.29 -9.51
CA VAL A 57 19.21 9.06 -8.50
C VAL A 57 18.78 10.33 -7.77
N ALA A 58 19.28 11.50 -8.13
CA ALA A 58 19.05 12.74 -7.39
C ALA A 58 17.56 13.07 -7.27
N HIS A 59 16.82 12.96 -8.38
CA HIS A 59 15.39 13.16 -8.43
C HIS A 59 14.65 12.18 -7.51
N SER A 60 14.81 10.87 -7.77
CA SER A 60 14.16 9.80 -7.02
C SER A 60 14.49 9.88 -5.53
N TYR A 61 15.72 10.23 -5.16
CA TYR A 61 16.13 10.40 -3.78
C TYR A 61 15.39 11.55 -3.07
N ASN A 62 15.20 12.68 -3.75
CA ASN A 62 14.47 13.83 -3.21
C ASN A 62 12.99 13.51 -2.96
N GLU A 63 12.39 12.73 -3.86
CA GLU A 63 11.03 12.20 -3.72
C GLU A 63 10.92 11.06 -2.71
N GLY A 64 12.03 10.65 -2.08
CA GLY A 64 12.03 9.62 -1.05
C GLY A 64 12.04 8.19 -1.58
N GLY A 65 12.45 8.00 -2.83
CA GLY A 65 12.58 6.71 -3.50
C GLY A 65 12.11 6.68 -4.95
N GLY A 66 11.51 7.75 -5.47
CA GLY A 66 11.03 7.86 -6.86
C GLY A 66 9.69 7.14 -7.10
N LEU A 67 9.33 6.17 -6.26
CA LEU A 67 7.98 5.65 -6.23
C LEU A 67 7.15 6.44 -5.23
N GLU A 68 6.05 7.01 -5.70
CA GLU A 68 5.06 7.63 -4.83
C GLU A 68 4.62 6.61 -3.77
N GLY A 69 4.46 7.05 -2.52
CA GLY A 69 4.18 6.15 -1.41
C GLY A 69 5.37 5.25 -1.01
N GLN A 70 6.59 5.46 -1.47
CA GLN A 70 7.75 4.75 -0.91
C GLN A 70 8.14 5.30 0.47
N ARG A 71 8.72 4.45 1.34
CA ARG A 71 9.28 4.93 2.61
C ARG A 71 10.61 5.65 2.38
N LYS A 72 10.79 6.79 3.06
CA LYS A 72 12.07 7.51 3.14
C LYS A 72 13.09 6.77 4.00
N ALA A 73 14.32 7.27 4.02
CA ALA A 73 15.37 6.74 4.87
C ALA A 73 14.97 6.72 6.37
N ILE A 74 15.18 5.59 7.04
CA ILE A 74 14.83 5.37 8.45
C ILE A 74 15.62 6.33 9.36
N THR A 75 14.94 7.11 10.19
CA THR A 75 15.56 8.19 10.97
C THR A 75 15.78 7.84 12.44
N THR A 76 15.42 6.63 12.89
CA THR A 76 15.55 6.18 14.29
C THR A 76 16.99 6.29 14.80
N LYS A 77 17.19 6.44 16.12
CA LYS A 77 18.53 6.56 16.73
C LYS A 77 19.43 5.39 16.35
N SER A 78 18.91 4.16 16.38
CA SER A 78 19.64 2.96 15.97
C SER A 78 20.01 2.97 14.48
N ALA A 79 19.09 3.36 13.60
CA ALA A 79 19.36 3.48 12.17
C ALA A 79 20.39 4.57 11.87
N ARG A 80 20.35 5.71 12.58
CA ARG A 80 21.36 6.77 12.47
C ARG A 80 22.75 6.28 12.89
N ARG A 81 22.86 5.50 13.98
CA ARG A 81 24.14 4.92 14.43
C ARG A 81 24.71 3.95 13.38
N ILE A 82 23.87 3.07 12.83
CA ILE A 82 24.27 2.14 11.77
C ILE A 82 24.71 2.90 10.52
N ARG A 83 23.96 3.93 10.12
CA ARG A 83 24.33 4.78 8.97
C ARG A 83 25.65 5.50 9.19
N ASN A 84 25.88 6.08 10.36
CA ASN A 84 27.14 6.76 10.64
C ASN A 84 28.33 5.80 10.52
N ARG A 85 28.19 4.57 11.02
CA ARG A 85 29.20 3.52 10.83
C ARG A 85 29.39 3.18 9.35
N MET A 86 28.29 3.03 8.59
CA MET A 86 28.35 2.79 7.15
C MET A 86 29.05 3.93 6.38
N VAL A 87 28.85 5.18 6.80
CA VAL A 87 29.55 6.35 6.25
C VAL A 87 31.05 6.25 6.51
N GLU A 88 31.45 5.98 7.75
CA GLU A 88 32.87 5.82 8.13
C GLU A 88 33.53 4.67 7.36
N ASP A 89 32.90 3.49 7.35
CA ASP A 89 33.38 2.32 6.62
C ASP A 89 33.52 2.62 5.12
N PHE A 90 32.52 3.27 4.52
CA PHE A 90 32.57 3.67 3.12
C PHE A 90 33.73 4.62 2.87
N VAL A 91 33.89 5.71 3.64
CA VAL A 91 35.01 6.64 3.50
C VAL A 91 36.37 5.92 3.61
N ASN A 92 36.47 4.94 4.51
CA ASN A 92 37.69 4.15 4.74
C ASN A 92 37.97 3.05 3.70
N GLY A 93 37.13 2.89 2.67
CA GLY A 93 37.40 1.98 1.56
C GLY A 93 36.51 0.74 1.50
N ALA A 94 35.53 0.58 2.40
CA ALA A 94 34.61 -0.55 2.35
C ALA A 94 33.71 -0.51 1.10
N VAL A 95 33.63 -1.62 0.37
CA VAL A 95 32.70 -1.76 -0.76
C VAL A 95 31.32 -2.09 -0.21
N LEU A 96 30.34 -1.21 -0.46
CA LEU A 96 28.96 -1.46 -0.06
C LEU A 96 28.29 -2.46 -1.02
N PRO A 97 27.31 -3.26 -0.55
CA PRO A 97 26.53 -4.11 -1.43
C PRO A 97 25.80 -3.30 -2.52
N PRO A 98 25.50 -3.89 -3.70
CA PRO A 98 24.94 -3.17 -4.84
C PRO A 98 23.61 -2.48 -4.53
N VAL A 99 23.48 -1.22 -4.92
CA VAL A 99 22.20 -0.49 -4.88
C VAL A 99 21.35 -0.90 -6.08
N VAL A 100 20.03 -0.95 -5.92
CA VAL A 100 19.12 -1.42 -6.96
C VAL A 100 18.22 -0.28 -7.42
N ILE A 101 18.25 -0.02 -8.72
CA ILE A 101 17.49 1.03 -9.39
C ILE A 101 16.44 0.39 -10.29
N GLY A 102 15.18 0.78 -10.12
CA GLY A 102 14.10 0.41 -11.01
C GLY A 102 13.88 1.48 -12.07
N ILE A 103 13.60 1.07 -13.29
CA ILE A 103 13.24 1.93 -14.42
C ILE A 103 11.93 1.40 -15.00
N ALA A 104 10.84 2.15 -14.78
CA ALA A 104 9.52 1.82 -15.33
C ALA A 104 9.31 2.59 -16.64
N SER A 105 9.79 2.03 -17.74
CA SER A 105 9.74 2.68 -19.06
C SER A 105 9.41 1.66 -20.15
N LYS A 106 8.27 1.85 -20.83
CA LYS A 106 7.82 0.97 -21.92
C LYS A 106 8.80 1.00 -23.09
N ASP A 107 9.32 2.18 -23.40
CA ASP A 107 10.24 2.39 -24.52
C ASP A 107 11.58 1.70 -24.25
N LEU A 108 12.18 1.95 -23.08
CA LEU A 108 13.43 1.28 -22.72
C LEU A 108 13.26 -0.24 -22.63
N TYR A 109 12.15 -0.71 -22.04
CA TYR A 109 11.85 -2.13 -21.97
C TYR A 109 11.78 -2.78 -23.36
N GLY A 110 11.14 -2.12 -24.33
CA GLY A 110 11.08 -2.58 -25.72
C GLY A 110 12.47 -2.72 -26.33
N VAL A 111 13.33 -1.70 -26.18
CA VAL A 111 14.70 -1.71 -26.69
C VAL A 111 15.53 -2.84 -26.09
N VAL A 112 15.47 -3.05 -24.78
CA VAL A 112 16.19 -4.16 -24.12
C VAL A 112 15.64 -5.51 -24.59
N ASN A 113 14.33 -5.62 -24.80
CA ASN A 113 13.67 -6.88 -25.18
C ASN A 113 13.94 -7.30 -26.64
N GLU A 114 14.14 -6.35 -27.55
CA GLU A 114 14.43 -6.63 -28.95
C GLU A 114 15.83 -7.20 -29.17
N SER A 115 16.84 -6.59 -28.54
CA SER A 115 18.24 -7.02 -28.68
C SER A 115 19.02 -6.89 -27.36
N PRO A 116 18.81 -7.78 -26.38
CA PRO A 116 19.50 -7.73 -25.09
C PRO A 116 21.04 -7.75 -25.26
N GLU A 117 21.56 -8.56 -26.17
CA GLU A 117 23.01 -8.73 -26.36
C GLU A 117 23.70 -7.49 -26.93
N GLU A 118 22.95 -6.64 -27.63
CA GLU A 118 23.44 -5.40 -28.26
C GLU A 118 23.09 -4.15 -27.44
N PHE A 119 22.37 -4.32 -26.33
CA PHE A 119 21.87 -3.22 -25.53
C PHE A 119 23.00 -2.45 -24.83
N SER A 120 23.03 -1.13 -25.04
CA SER A 120 23.88 -0.18 -24.33
C SER A 120 23.09 0.51 -23.23
N LEU A 121 23.41 0.21 -21.97
CA LEU A 121 22.78 0.87 -20.81
C LEU A 121 22.99 2.39 -20.83
N GLU A 122 24.15 2.87 -21.31
CA GLU A 122 24.42 4.31 -21.39
C GLU A 122 23.45 5.00 -22.35
N ASP A 123 23.25 4.44 -23.54
CA ASP A 123 22.35 5.01 -24.54
C ASP A 123 20.89 4.86 -24.12
N GLY A 124 20.54 3.74 -23.50
CA GLY A 124 19.22 3.50 -22.93
C GLY A 124 18.85 4.55 -21.87
N LEU A 125 19.74 4.82 -20.91
CA LEU A 125 19.50 5.79 -19.84
C LEU A 125 19.34 7.24 -20.35
N ARG A 126 19.89 7.60 -21.51
CA ARG A 126 19.71 8.96 -22.09
C ARG A 126 18.27 9.25 -22.51
N GLY A 127 17.48 8.21 -22.78
CA GLY A 127 16.08 8.31 -23.17
C GLY A 127 15.10 8.27 -22.01
N VAL A 128 15.57 7.99 -20.79
CA VAL A 128 14.73 7.81 -19.60
C VAL A 128 14.49 9.14 -18.91
N ASN A 129 13.25 9.43 -18.55
CA ASN A 129 12.89 10.58 -17.73
C ASN A 129 13.21 10.32 -16.26
N GLU A 130 13.55 11.38 -15.51
CA GLU A 130 13.87 11.30 -14.08
C GLU A 130 12.73 10.66 -13.24
N GLU A 131 11.48 10.84 -13.67
CA GLU A 131 10.27 10.30 -13.03
C GLU A 131 10.11 8.78 -13.23
N GLU A 132 10.75 8.21 -14.24
CA GLU A 132 10.72 6.76 -14.51
C GLU A 132 11.75 6.00 -13.66
N ILE A 133 12.62 6.70 -12.94
CA ILE A 133 13.72 6.14 -12.14
C ILE A 133 13.31 6.05 -10.67
N ALA A 134 13.51 4.88 -10.06
CA ALA A 134 13.22 4.62 -8.66
C ALA A 134 14.39 3.93 -7.94
N ILE A 135 14.62 4.26 -6.67
CA ILE A 135 15.55 3.53 -5.80
C ILE A 135 14.78 2.39 -5.13
N ILE A 136 14.79 1.21 -5.73
CA ILE A 136 13.97 0.08 -5.27
C ILE A 136 14.63 -0.72 -4.13
N ASP A 137 15.96 -0.73 -4.05
CA ASP A 137 16.72 -1.15 -2.85
C ASP A 137 17.98 -0.28 -2.70
N GLY A 138 18.34 0.02 -1.45
CA GLY A 138 19.57 0.72 -1.13
C GLY A 138 19.40 2.12 -0.59
N MET A 139 18.18 2.59 -0.28
CA MET A 139 17.93 3.93 0.26
C MET A 139 18.87 4.33 1.42
N GLN A 140 19.16 3.42 2.36
CA GLN A 140 20.13 3.71 3.44
C GLN A 140 21.57 3.85 2.95
N ARG A 141 21.98 3.04 1.96
CA ARG A 141 23.30 3.08 1.33
C ARG A 141 23.45 4.35 0.50
N THR A 142 22.43 4.73 -0.27
CA THR A 142 22.37 6.01 -0.98
C THR A 142 22.47 7.19 -0.02
N THR A 143 21.74 7.19 1.10
CA THR A 143 21.88 8.25 2.12
C THR A 143 23.28 8.27 2.72
N ALA A 144 23.89 7.11 3.01
CA ALA A 144 25.26 7.05 3.53
C ALA A 144 26.28 7.58 2.52
N MET A 145 26.10 7.27 1.23
CA MET A 145 26.92 7.80 0.14
C MET A 145 26.82 9.32 0.01
N TYR A 146 25.60 9.89 0.06
CA TYR A 146 25.41 11.34 0.13
C TYR A 146 26.06 11.95 1.37
N ASP A 147 25.86 11.35 2.54
CA ASP A 147 26.42 11.84 3.80
C ASP A 147 27.96 11.77 3.80
N ALA A 148 28.57 10.74 3.20
CA ALA A 148 30.02 10.60 3.04
C ALA A 148 30.59 11.70 2.13
N TYR A 149 29.95 11.93 0.98
CA TYR A 149 30.32 12.98 0.05
C TYR A 149 30.23 14.38 0.70
N LEU A 150 29.15 14.62 1.45
CA LEU A 150 28.90 15.87 2.17
C LEU A 150 29.88 16.15 3.31
N LYS A 151 30.30 15.11 4.04
CA LYS A 151 31.22 15.24 5.19
C LYS A 151 32.68 15.38 4.78
N ALA A 152 33.03 15.08 3.53
CA ALA A 152 34.38 15.30 3.02
C ALA A 152 34.65 16.81 2.90
N THR A 153 35.39 17.36 3.86
CA THR A 153 35.80 18.78 3.88
C THR A 153 37.05 19.05 3.05
N ASP A 154 37.90 18.04 2.86
CA ASP A 154 39.08 18.09 2.00
C ASP A 154 38.70 17.82 0.54
N GLU A 155 39.09 18.72 -0.36
CA GLU A 155 38.75 18.65 -1.79
C GLU A 155 39.36 17.43 -2.48
N LYS A 156 40.58 17.01 -2.12
CA LYS A 156 41.22 15.81 -2.68
C LYS A 156 40.50 14.54 -2.22
N VAL A 157 40.05 14.51 -0.97
CA VAL A 157 39.25 13.40 -0.45
C VAL A 157 37.90 13.34 -1.16
N ARG A 158 37.27 14.50 -1.41
CA ARG A 158 36.02 14.59 -2.14
C ARG A 158 36.15 14.13 -3.60
N GLU A 159 37.17 14.58 -4.32
CA GLU A 159 37.46 14.17 -5.70
C GLU A 159 37.69 12.65 -5.78
N LYS A 160 38.48 12.09 -4.86
CA LYS A 160 38.71 10.64 -4.76
C LYS A 160 37.42 9.87 -4.47
N LEU A 161 36.53 10.42 -3.64
CA LEU A 161 35.22 9.83 -3.37
C LEU A 161 34.30 9.89 -4.59
N SER A 162 34.29 10.99 -5.35
CA SER A 162 33.49 11.15 -6.58
C SER A 162 33.78 10.06 -7.60
N GLU A 163 35.06 9.75 -7.82
CA GLU A 163 35.50 8.76 -8.81
C GLU A 163 35.40 7.31 -8.32
N ARG A 164 35.05 7.12 -7.04
CA ARG A 164 34.95 5.79 -6.45
C ARG A 164 33.90 4.96 -7.18
N LYS A 165 34.28 3.73 -7.52
CA LYS A 165 33.41 2.80 -8.21
C LYS A 165 32.40 2.16 -7.26
N ILE A 166 31.14 2.12 -7.67
CA ILE A 166 30.05 1.46 -6.96
C ILE A 166 29.33 0.49 -7.91
N ARG A 167 28.73 -0.57 -7.35
CA ARG A 167 27.92 -1.51 -8.12
C ARG A 167 26.46 -1.07 -8.05
N VAL A 168 25.83 -1.00 -9.22
CA VAL A 168 24.42 -0.67 -9.39
C VAL A 168 23.77 -1.80 -10.17
N GLU A 169 22.61 -2.25 -9.72
CA GLU A 169 21.77 -3.20 -10.44
C GLU A 169 20.52 -2.48 -10.93
N PHE A 170 20.28 -2.52 -12.23
CA PHE A 170 19.13 -1.91 -12.89
C PHE A 170 18.06 -2.95 -13.15
N TRP A 171 16.82 -2.58 -12.87
CA TRP A 171 15.63 -3.36 -13.18
C TRP A 171 14.79 -2.57 -14.17
N VAL A 172 14.81 -3.00 -15.42
CA VAL A 172 14.01 -2.39 -16.49
C VAL A 172 12.70 -3.14 -16.58
N ALA A 173 11.60 -2.44 -16.34
CA ALA A 173 10.25 -2.97 -16.37
C ALA A 173 9.37 -2.15 -17.30
N ARG A 174 8.37 -2.81 -17.90
CA ARG A 174 7.34 -2.13 -18.69
C ARG A 174 6.45 -1.23 -17.83
N GLU A 175 6.24 -1.61 -16.57
CA GLU A 175 5.31 -0.96 -15.64
C GLU A 175 5.87 -0.95 -14.20
N THR A 176 5.45 0.05 -13.43
CA THR A 176 5.84 0.25 -12.03
C THR A 176 5.43 -0.91 -11.12
N SER A 177 4.32 -1.59 -11.43
CA SER A 177 3.81 -2.76 -10.71
C SER A 177 4.85 -3.90 -10.62
N SER A 178 5.58 -4.18 -11.70
CA SER A 178 6.61 -5.22 -11.75
C SER A 178 7.82 -4.90 -10.86
N LEU A 179 8.16 -3.61 -10.71
CA LEU A 179 9.23 -3.16 -9.80
C LEU A 179 8.81 -3.28 -8.34
N ILE A 180 7.55 -2.97 -8.03
CA ILE A 180 6.97 -3.09 -6.68
C ILE A 180 6.99 -4.55 -6.22
N TYR A 181 6.70 -5.52 -7.10
CA TYR A 181 6.79 -6.95 -6.80
C TYR A 181 8.19 -7.33 -6.28
N ARG A 182 9.25 -6.91 -7.00
CA ARG A 182 10.63 -7.13 -6.59
C ARG A 182 10.93 -6.47 -5.24
N MET A 183 10.44 -5.24 -5.03
CA MET A 183 10.67 -4.51 -3.78
C MET A 183 10.11 -5.21 -2.55
N LEU A 184 8.96 -5.85 -2.69
CA LEU A 184 8.18 -6.33 -1.56
C LEU A 184 8.37 -7.83 -1.30
N VAL A 185 8.54 -8.61 -2.38
CA VAL A 185 8.69 -10.07 -2.31
C VAL A 185 10.17 -10.50 -2.30
N LEU A 186 11.04 -9.84 -3.07
CA LEU A 186 12.41 -10.31 -3.29
C LEU A 186 13.45 -9.65 -2.37
N ASN A 187 13.13 -8.52 -1.72
CA ASN A 187 13.97 -7.89 -0.69
C ASN A 187 13.73 -8.44 0.73
N THR A 188 13.12 -9.64 0.85
CA THR A 188 12.85 -10.30 2.13
C THR A 188 14.15 -10.65 2.85
N GLY A 189 14.39 -9.98 3.99
CA GLY A 189 15.62 -10.10 4.80
C GLY A 189 16.09 -8.75 5.36
N GLN A 190 15.66 -7.65 4.76
CA GLN A 190 15.81 -6.29 5.29
C GLN A 190 14.53 -5.87 6.03
N VAL A 191 14.61 -4.97 7.01
CA VAL A 191 13.44 -4.51 7.80
C VAL A 191 12.29 -4.17 6.85
N PRO A 192 11.24 -5.01 6.76
CA PRO A 192 10.24 -4.87 5.71
C PRO A 192 9.45 -3.58 5.91
N TRP A 193 8.85 -3.05 4.84
CA TRP A 193 7.81 -2.05 5.00
C TRP A 193 6.73 -2.60 5.93
N ASN A 194 6.09 -1.74 6.72
CA ASN A 194 4.91 -2.22 7.44
C ASN A 194 3.87 -2.71 6.42
N LEU A 195 3.11 -3.74 6.76
CA LEU A 195 2.21 -4.39 5.82
C LEU A 195 1.17 -3.43 5.23
N ARG A 196 0.70 -2.48 6.04
CA ARG A 196 -0.23 -1.43 5.65
C ARG A 196 0.30 -0.58 4.48
N ARG A 197 1.55 -0.14 4.56
CA ARG A 197 2.23 0.61 3.50
C ARG A 197 2.38 -0.22 2.24
N GLN A 198 2.64 -1.52 2.38
CA GLN A 198 2.72 -2.41 1.23
C GLN A 198 1.39 -2.41 0.49
N ILE A 199 0.30 -2.77 1.19
CA ILE A 199 -1.07 -2.78 0.66
C ILE A 199 -1.40 -1.48 -0.09
N GLU A 200 -1.18 -0.32 0.54
CA GLU A 200 -1.51 0.97 -0.08
C GLU A 200 -0.73 1.29 -1.36
N VAL A 201 0.56 0.95 -1.42
CA VAL A 201 1.39 1.25 -2.60
C VAL A 201 1.01 0.37 -3.78
N ILE A 202 0.76 -0.90 -3.51
CA ILE A 202 0.43 -1.88 -4.55
C ILE A 202 -0.97 -1.62 -5.10
N MET A 203 -1.93 -1.43 -4.20
CA MET A 203 -3.34 -1.33 -4.54
C MET A 203 -3.74 0.13 -4.76
N ARG A 204 -2.79 1.01 -5.11
CA ARG A 204 -3.07 2.40 -5.44
C ARG A 204 -4.06 2.55 -6.61
N PRO A 205 -3.95 1.79 -7.72
CA PRO A 205 -4.94 1.88 -8.79
C PRO A 205 -6.35 1.61 -8.28
N LEU A 206 -6.49 0.60 -7.40
CA LEU A 206 -7.76 0.29 -6.76
C LEU A 206 -8.22 1.40 -5.80
N LYS A 207 -7.31 2.03 -5.04
CA LYS A 207 -7.63 3.19 -4.20
C LYS A 207 -8.28 4.30 -5.06
N THR A 208 -7.63 4.66 -6.17
CA THR A 208 -8.12 5.69 -7.09
C THR A 208 -9.46 5.32 -7.72
N GLU A 209 -9.64 4.05 -8.07
CA GLU A 209 -10.91 3.54 -8.58
C GLU A 209 -12.02 3.63 -7.52
N ILE A 210 -11.76 3.23 -6.27
CA ILE A 210 -12.73 3.33 -5.18
C ILE A 210 -13.14 4.79 -4.94
N GLU A 211 -12.19 5.72 -4.89
CA GLU A 211 -12.48 7.15 -4.70
C GLU A 211 -13.33 7.73 -5.83
N ARG A 212 -13.17 7.21 -7.06
CA ARG A 212 -13.98 7.59 -8.22
C ARG A 212 -15.39 7.00 -8.15
N GLU A 213 -15.49 5.71 -7.81
CA GLU A 213 -16.75 4.97 -7.89
C GLU A 213 -17.65 5.16 -6.66
N VAL A 214 -17.12 5.52 -5.49
CA VAL A 214 -17.88 5.57 -4.23
C VAL A 214 -18.06 7.02 -3.76
N PRO A 215 -19.23 7.66 -3.99
CA PRO A 215 -19.45 9.04 -3.61
C PRO A 215 -19.38 9.26 -2.09
N GLY A 216 -18.75 10.36 -1.68
CA GLY A 216 -18.65 10.75 -0.26
C GLY A 216 -17.61 9.99 0.54
N ILE A 217 -16.84 9.08 -0.09
CA ILE A 217 -15.69 8.46 0.56
C ILE A 217 -14.46 9.37 0.47
N ASN A 218 -13.64 9.37 1.53
CA ASN A 218 -12.32 9.97 1.53
C ASN A 218 -11.32 8.99 2.15
N LEU A 219 -10.33 8.54 1.38
CA LEU A 219 -9.36 7.54 1.80
C LEU A 219 -8.04 8.21 2.24
N ILE A 220 -7.92 8.40 3.56
CA ILE A 220 -6.74 8.97 4.21
C ILE A 220 -5.57 8.00 4.07
N GLY A 221 -4.52 8.40 3.37
CA GLY A 221 -3.30 7.60 3.20
C GLY A 221 -2.45 7.53 4.47
N ILE A 222 -1.58 6.51 4.56
CA ILE A 222 -0.74 6.28 5.76
C ILE A 222 0.27 7.39 6.08
N ASP A 223 0.64 8.22 5.10
CA ASP A 223 1.51 9.39 5.32
C ASP A 223 0.73 10.64 5.77
N GLU A 224 -0.58 10.65 5.56
CA GLU A 224 -1.45 11.71 6.01
C GLU A 224 -1.65 11.54 7.52
N ASN A 225 -1.10 12.46 8.31
CA ASN A 225 -1.26 12.45 9.77
C ASN A 225 -2.65 12.96 10.17
N GLU A 226 -3.67 12.51 9.43
CA GLU A 226 -5.07 12.86 9.61
C GLU A 226 -5.82 11.71 10.26
N TYR A 227 -6.66 12.07 11.22
CA TYR A 227 -7.58 11.15 11.86
C TYR A 227 -8.96 11.34 11.26
N ARG A 228 -9.79 10.29 11.33
CA ARG A 228 -11.19 10.35 10.95
C ARG A 228 -11.93 11.45 11.73
N LYS A 229 -12.31 12.53 11.05
CA LYS A 229 -13.04 13.68 11.62
C LYS A 229 -14.49 13.80 11.14
N ASN A 230 -14.77 13.28 9.95
CA ASN A 230 -16.07 13.37 9.29
C ASN A 230 -16.58 11.96 8.95
N PRO A 231 -17.89 11.79 8.70
CA PRO A 231 -18.39 10.58 8.07
C PRO A 231 -17.79 10.42 6.67
N GLY A 232 -17.69 9.20 6.17
CA GLY A 232 -17.08 8.91 4.87
C GLY A 232 -15.54 8.91 4.85
N ASN A 233 -14.88 9.41 5.89
CA ASN A 233 -13.42 9.36 6.01
C ASN A 233 -12.96 7.99 6.54
N PHE A 234 -12.18 7.23 5.77
CA PHE A 234 -11.59 5.96 6.18
C PHE A 234 -10.08 5.94 5.93
N GLN A 235 -9.34 5.08 6.64
CA GLN A 235 -7.93 4.85 6.35
C GLN A 235 -7.81 3.97 5.11
N ALA A 236 -6.94 4.35 4.16
CA ALA A 236 -6.82 3.69 2.87
C ALA A 236 -6.40 2.22 3.03
N ASP A 237 -5.35 1.94 3.81
CA ASP A 237 -4.90 0.57 4.13
C ASP A 237 -6.04 -0.35 4.62
N ARG A 238 -6.94 0.19 5.44
CA ARG A 238 -8.05 -0.57 6.02
C ARG A 238 -9.14 -0.88 5.00
N VAL A 239 -9.47 0.07 4.11
CA VAL A 239 -10.46 -0.18 3.04
C VAL A 239 -9.89 -1.14 1.99
N LEU A 240 -8.60 -1.04 1.68
CA LEU A 240 -7.92 -1.99 0.80
C LEU A 240 -7.88 -3.39 1.42
N GLU A 241 -7.68 -3.52 2.75
CA GLU A 241 -7.84 -4.80 3.46
C GLU A 241 -9.28 -5.35 3.31
N LEU A 242 -10.31 -4.50 3.36
CA LEU A 242 -11.70 -4.94 3.14
C LEU A 242 -11.92 -5.48 1.73
N TYR A 243 -11.29 -4.91 0.71
CA TYR A 243 -11.34 -5.49 -0.63
C TYR A 243 -10.71 -6.89 -0.66
N LEU A 244 -9.58 -7.10 0.01
CA LEU A 244 -8.96 -8.42 0.12
C LEU A 244 -9.90 -9.42 0.83
N ILE A 245 -10.57 -8.98 1.91
CA ILE A 245 -11.60 -9.77 2.62
C ILE A 245 -12.75 -10.12 1.68
N PHE A 246 -13.23 -9.14 0.91
CA PHE A 246 -14.35 -9.31 -0.01
C PHE A 246 -14.01 -10.32 -1.12
N ALA A 247 -12.84 -10.15 -1.76
CA ALA A 247 -12.39 -11.00 -2.86
C ALA A 247 -12.04 -12.42 -2.38
N SER A 248 -11.44 -12.55 -1.20
CA SER A 248 -11.09 -13.85 -0.61
C SER A 248 -12.26 -14.55 0.08
N ARG A 249 -13.30 -13.79 0.47
CA ARG A 249 -14.48 -14.26 1.20
C ARG A 249 -14.13 -14.88 2.55
N THR A 250 -13.04 -14.42 3.18
CA THR A 250 -12.61 -14.85 4.53
C THR A 250 -12.13 -13.67 5.35
N GLU A 251 -12.49 -13.66 6.65
CA GLU A 251 -11.98 -12.67 7.61
C GLU A 251 -10.74 -13.16 8.37
N LYS A 252 -10.41 -14.45 8.29
CA LYS A 252 -9.16 -14.98 8.83
C LYS A 252 -8.12 -14.84 7.75
N ILE A 253 -7.45 -13.70 7.81
CA ILE A 253 -6.39 -13.36 6.89
C ILE A 253 -5.10 -13.37 7.68
N ASP A 254 -4.17 -14.27 7.34
CA ASP A 254 -2.77 -13.94 7.59
C ASP A 254 -2.42 -12.84 6.61
N ALA A 255 -2.47 -11.60 7.09
CA ALA A 255 -2.34 -10.43 6.23
C ALA A 255 -0.99 -10.42 5.48
N LYS A 256 0.03 -11.14 5.96
CA LYS A 256 1.28 -11.33 5.19
C LYS A 256 1.10 -12.32 4.04
N GLU A 257 0.42 -13.43 4.29
CA GLU A 257 0.19 -14.49 3.30
C GLU A 257 -0.82 -14.05 2.23
N GLN A 258 -1.85 -13.30 2.60
CA GLN A 258 -2.85 -12.83 1.65
C GLN A 258 -2.40 -11.60 0.86
N VAL A 259 -1.51 -10.78 1.43
CA VAL A 259 -0.81 -9.77 0.64
C VAL A 259 0.05 -10.51 -0.39
N ALA A 260 0.84 -11.54 0.01
CA ALA A 260 1.53 -12.48 -0.90
C ALA A 260 0.62 -13.11 -1.99
N GLU A 261 -0.58 -13.57 -1.64
CA GLU A 261 -1.54 -14.15 -2.59
C GLU A 261 -2.21 -13.11 -3.49
N GLU A 262 -2.61 -11.94 -2.98
CA GLU A 262 -3.17 -10.89 -3.82
C GLU A 262 -2.09 -10.28 -4.73
N TYR A 263 -0.83 -10.24 -4.30
CA TYR A 263 0.29 -10.00 -5.22
C TYR A 263 0.35 -11.04 -6.33
N ALA A 264 0.24 -12.33 -6.00
CA ALA A 264 0.23 -13.41 -7.00
C ALA A 264 -1.00 -13.32 -7.93
N ARG A 265 -2.10 -12.72 -7.47
CA ARG A 265 -3.26 -12.41 -8.32
C ARG A 265 -3.07 -11.12 -9.11
N LEU A 266 -2.33 -10.13 -8.63
CA LEU A 266 -2.01 -8.90 -9.38
C LEU A 266 -1.09 -9.18 -10.59
N ASP A 267 -0.36 -10.31 -10.59
CA ASP A 267 0.27 -10.87 -11.80
C ASP A 267 -0.75 -11.29 -12.87
N ILE A 268 -2.03 -11.47 -12.53
CA ILE A 268 -3.14 -11.71 -13.47
C ILE A 268 -3.76 -10.36 -13.83
N ILE A 269 -2.97 -9.56 -14.55
CA ILE A 269 -3.50 -8.56 -15.47
C ILE A 269 -4.20 -9.38 -16.56
N GLU A 270 -5.47 -9.07 -16.85
CA GLU A 270 -6.40 -9.78 -17.76
C GLU A 270 -7.30 -10.84 -17.11
N THR A 271 -8.35 -10.42 -16.41
CA THR A 271 -9.60 -11.20 -16.42
C THR A 271 -10.80 -10.28 -16.19
N SER A 272 -11.75 -10.30 -17.13
CA SER A 272 -13.05 -9.62 -17.06
C SER A 272 -13.86 -9.90 -15.78
N SER A 273 -13.52 -10.97 -15.04
CA SER A 273 -14.11 -11.28 -13.74
C SER A 273 -13.69 -10.31 -12.62
N ARG A 274 -12.52 -9.66 -12.70
CA ARG A 274 -12.05 -8.72 -11.67
C ARG A 274 -12.82 -7.40 -11.68
N GLU A 275 -13.16 -6.88 -12.86
CA GLU A 275 -14.00 -5.68 -12.98
C GLU A 275 -15.34 -5.89 -12.28
N SER A 276 -15.93 -7.08 -12.40
CA SER A 276 -17.18 -7.41 -11.71
C SER A 276 -17.03 -7.43 -10.18
N VAL A 277 -15.94 -8.00 -9.65
CA VAL A 277 -15.70 -8.07 -8.19
C VAL A 277 -15.42 -6.69 -7.60
N ILE A 278 -14.62 -5.86 -8.27
CA ILE A 278 -14.35 -4.48 -7.85
C ILE A 278 -15.64 -3.66 -7.86
N SER A 279 -16.45 -3.79 -8.92
CA SER A 279 -17.75 -3.11 -9.03
C SER A 279 -18.69 -3.50 -7.87
N MET A 280 -18.84 -4.81 -7.60
CA MET A 280 -19.64 -5.29 -6.46
C MET A 280 -19.09 -4.82 -5.11
N PHE A 281 -17.77 -4.77 -4.93
CA PHE A 281 -17.16 -4.23 -3.72
C PHE A 281 -17.48 -2.74 -3.56
N CYS A 282 -17.37 -1.94 -4.63
CA CYS A 282 -17.70 -0.52 -4.61
C CYS A 282 -19.18 -0.29 -4.32
N GLU A 283 -20.09 -1.11 -4.88
CA GLU A 283 -21.52 -1.05 -4.57
C GLU A 283 -21.85 -1.38 -3.11
N LEU A 284 -21.16 -2.36 -2.53
CA LEU A 284 -21.27 -2.62 -1.10
C LEU A 284 -20.71 -1.43 -0.29
N LEU A 285 -19.56 -0.89 -0.68
CA LEU A 285 -18.90 0.19 0.02
C LEU A 285 -19.72 1.49 0.00
N LYS A 286 -20.44 1.79 -1.09
CA LYS A 286 -21.43 2.89 -1.15
C LYS A 286 -22.44 2.81 -0.02
N ARG A 287 -22.96 1.60 0.25
CA ARG A 287 -23.95 1.37 1.31
C ARG A 287 -23.32 1.45 2.70
N VAL A 288 -22.09 0.97 2.86
CA VAL A 288 -21.33 1.16 4.11
C VAL A 288 -21.05 2.63 4.38
N VAL A 289 -20.68 3.42 3.36
CA VAL A 289 -20.50 4.87 3.48
C VAL A 289 -21.81 5.54 3.83
N ARG A 290 -22.91 5.21 3.15
CA ARG A 290 -24.25 5.71 3.51
C ARG A 290 -24.62 5.39 4.96
N PHE A 291 -24.36 4.16 5.41
CA PHE A 291 -24.56 3.76 6.81
C PHE A 291 -23.73 4.60 7.78
N ASP A 292 -22.51 4.95 7.38
CA ASP A 292 -21.62 5.82 8.13
C ASP A 292 -22.18 7.23 8.34
N TYR A 293 -22.76 7.81 7.28
CA TYR A 293 -23.45 9.09 7.37
C TYR A 293 -24.68 9.03 8.28
N ILE A 294 -25.46 7.96 8.20
CA ILE A 294 -26.66 7.78 9.04
C ILE A 294 -26.28 7.70 10.52
N LEU A 295 -25.34 6.82 10.87
CA LEU A 295 -24.92 6.63 12.25
C LEU A 295 -24.14 7.81 12.82
N TRP A 296 -23.63 8.72 11.98
CA TRP A 296 -22.96 9.92 12.43
C TRP A 296 -23.89 10.83 13.25
N GLY A 297 -25.19 10.82 12.95
CA GLY A 297 -26.20 11.60 13.66
C GLY A 297 -26.71 10.98 14.97
N MET A 298 -26.24 9.77 15.33
CA MET A 298 -26.71 9.04 16.50
C MET A 298 -26.31 9.73 17.81
N GLU A 299 -27.19 9.72 18.81
CA GLU A 299 -26.86 10.24 20.14
C GLU A 299 -25.76 9.40 20.81
N LYS A 300 -24.82 10.07 21.47
CA LYS A 300 -23.66 9.43 22.10
C LYS A 300 -24.02 8.75 23.43
N GLU A 301 -23.53 7.53 23.63
CA GLU A 301 -23.60 6.81 24.90
C GLU A 301 -22.51 7.22 25.89
N SER A 302 -22.82 7.05 27.17
CA SER A 302 -22.00 7.54 28.29
C SER A 302 -20.75 6.68 28.56
N GLY A 303 -20.71 5.43 28.10
CA GLY A 303 -19.65 4.47 28.43
C GLY A 303 -19.47 3.37 27.38
N GLY A 304 -18.45 2.54 27.58
CA GLY A 304 -18.14 1.43 26.66
C GLY A 304 -17.18 1.79 25.52
N ARG A 305 -16.88 0.81 24.68
CA ARG A 305 -15.99 0.94 23.51
C ARG A 305 -16.72 1.59 22.33
N PHE A 306 -17.96 1.20 22.11
CA PHE A 306 -18.83 1.76 21.08
C PHE A 306 -19.75 2.79 21.76
N ARG A 307 -19.53 4.08 21.51
CA ARG A 307 -20.33 5.16 22.13
C ARG A 307 -21.11 5.97 21.12
N GLU A 308 -20.58 6.10 19.91
CA GLU A 308 -21.16 6.88 18.82
C GLU A 308 -20.97 6.12 17.51
N GLY A 309 -21.74 6.46 16.47
CA GLY A 309 -21.71 5.72 15.20
C GLY A 309 -20.32 5.58 14.58
N LYS A 310 -19.48 6.61 14.76
CA LYS A 310 -18.07 6.60 14.36
C LYS A 310 -17.29 5.45 14.97
N ASP A 311 -17.50 5.10 16.24
CA ASP A 311 -16.75 4.02 16.90
C ASP A 311 -17.05 2.67 16.23
N PHE A 312 -18.30 2.47 15.80
CA PHE A 312 -18.77 1.24 15.16
C PHE A 312 -18.13 1.03 13.80
N LEU A 313 -18.25 2.01 12.90
CA LEU A 313 -17.72 1.92 11.54
C LEU A 313 -16.24 2.31 11.45
N ASN A 314 -15.60 2.68 12.55
CA ASN A 314 -14.14 2.73 12.67
C ASN A 314 -13.57 1.40 13.18
N SER A 315 -14.37 0.40 13.53
CA SER A 315 -13.90 -0.91 14.02
C SER A 315 -13.61 -1.86 12.86
N GLN A 316 -12.34 -2.32 12.74
CA GLN A 316 -11.96 -3.23 11.64
C GLN A 316 -12.66 -4.59 11.77
N PRO A 317 -12.81 -5.17 12.97
CA PRO A 317 -13.60 -6.39 13.14
C PRO A 317 -15.05 -6.25 12.65
N VAL A 318 -15.70 -5.10 12.88
CA VAL A 318 -17.08 -4.85 12.40
C VAL A 318 -17.11 -4.86 10.88
N LEU A 319 -16.29 -4.01 10.24
CA LEU A 319 -16.27 -3.88 8.78
C LEU A 319 -15.84 -5.18 8.10
N ALA A 320 -14.80 -5.84 8.61
CA ALA A 320 -14.30 -7.10 8.07
C ALA A 320 -15.37 -8.19 8.10
N SER A 321 -16.13 -8.29 9.19
CA SER A 321 -17.17 -9.30 9.34
C SER A 321 -18.39 -9.01 8.46
N LEU A 322 -18.80 -7.74 8.35
CA LEU A 322 -19.87 -7.32 7.45
C LEU A 322 -19.52 -7.69 6.00
N VAL A 323 -18.32 -7.27 5.56
CA VAL A 323 -17.84 -7.50 4.20
C VAL A 323 -17.64 -9.00 3.91
N SER A 324 -17.11 -9.77 4.86
CA SER A 324 -16.89 -11.22 4.68
C SER A 324 -18.23 -11.98 4.59
N VAL A 325 -19.21 -11.64 5.44
CA VAL A 325 -20.53 -12.30 5.45
C VAL A 325 -21.30 -11.97 4.18
N PHE A 326 -21.25 -10.71 3.74
CA PHE A 326 -22.00 -10.25 2.57
C PHE A 326 -21.38 -10.78 1.27
N SER A 327 -20.05 -10.81 1.17
CA SER A 327 -19.34 -11.46 0.05
C SER A 327 -19.63 -12.95 -0.03
N GLN A 328 -19.63 -13.68 1.10
CA GLN A 328 -19.99 -15.10 1.15
C GLN A 328 -21.44 -15.34 0.73
N PHE A 329 -22.36 -14.46 1.13
CA PHE A 329 -23.75 -14.55 0.72
C PHE A 329 -23.88 -14.47 -0.80
N MET A 330 -23.32 -13.41 -1.41
CA MET A 330 -23.40 -13.15 -2.86
C MET A 330 -22.62 -14.18 -3.68
N LEU A 331 -21.33 -14.36 -3.39
CA LEU A 331 -20.39 -15.09 -4.24
C LEU A 331 -20.31 -16.59 -3.92
N GLY A 332 -20.83 -17.03 -2.78
CA GLY A 332 -20.63 -18.38 -2.27
C GLY A 332 -19.40 -18.49 -1.37
N ARG A 333 -19.13 -19.70 -0.88
CA ARG A 333 -18.02 -19.94 0.05
C ARG A 333 -16.70 -20.10 -0.72
N PRO A 334 -15.54 -19.81 -0.12
CA PRO A 334 -14.26 -20.15 -0.72
C PRO A 334 -14.23 -21.63 -1.15
N GLY A 335 -13.92 -21.89 -2.42
CA GLY A 335 -13.91 -23.24 -3.00
C GLY A 335 -15.29 -23.77 -3.42
N TRP A 336 -16.36 -23.01 -3.24
CA TRP A 336 -17.71 -23.33 -3.71
C TRP A 336 -18.45 -22.06 -4.16
N ASP A 337 -18.18 -21.69 -5.41
CA ASP A 337 -18.67 -20.45 -6.02
C ASP A 337 -20.12 -20.60 -6.50
N ASN A 338 -20.89 -19.53 -6.39
CA ASN A 338 -22.20 -19.43 -7.03
C ASN A 338 -22.02 -19.17 -8.54
N ASP A 339 -22.93 -19.68 -9.37
CA ASP A 339 -23.00 -19.31 -10.78
C ASP A 339 -23.44 -17.84 -10.96
N SER A 340 -23.19 -17.28 -12.15
CA SER A 340 -23.45 -15.86 -12.44
C SER A 340 -24.92 -15.44 -12.29
N GLU A 341 -25.88 -16.34 -12.52
CA GLU A 341 -27.30 -16.02 -12.34
C GLU A 341 -27.65 -15.93 -10.86
N LYS A 342 -27.18 -16.89 -10.07
CA LYS A 342 -27.35 -16.91 -8.62
C LYS A 342 -26.62 -15.76 -7.93
N VAL A 343 -25.42 -15.38 -8.38
CA VAL A 343 -24.72 -14.18 -7.90
C VAL A 343 -25.58 -12.94 -8.11
N ARG A 344 -26.06 -12.69 -9.34
CA ARG A 344 -26.90 -11.51 -9.64
C ARG A 344 -28.17 -11.47 -8.80
N LYS A 345 -28.84 -12.61 -8.60
CA LYS A 345 -30.05 -12.68 -7.77
C LYS A 345 -29.76 -12.33 -6.31
N LYS A 346 -28.70 -12.91 -5.74
CA LYS A 346 -28.33 -12.67 -4.35
C LYS A 346 -27.77 -11.27 -4.12
N GLU A 347 -27.05 -10.73 -5.09
CA GLU A 347 -26.59 -9.34 -5.08
C GLU A 347 -27.80 -8.39 -5.02
N ALA A 348 -28.77 -8.55 -5.92
CA ALA A 348 -30.00 -7.75 -5.92
C ALA A 348 -30.80 -7.90 -4.62
N GLU A 349 -30.91 -9.13 -4.08
CA GLU A 349 -31.55 -9.40 -2.79
C GLU A 349 -30.84 -8.68 -1.65
N LEU A 350 -29.52 -8.84 -1.53
CA LEU A 350 -28.72 -8.22 -0.47
C LEU A 350 -28.80 -6.71 -0.53
N TYR A 351 -28.54 -6.12 -1.69
CA TYR A 351 -28.52 -4.67 -1.86
C TYR A 351 -29.89 -4.06 -1.67
N GLY A 352 -30.96 -4.67 -2.19
CA GLY A 352 -32.32 -4.22 -1.97
C GLY A 352 -32.73 -4.25 -0.50
N SER A 353 -32.45 -5.34 0.21
CA SER A 353 -32.73 -5.44 1.65
C SER A 353 -31.90 -4.45 2.47
N PHE A 354 -30.62 -4.28 2.14
CA PHE A 354 -29.75 -3.35 2.86
C PHE A 354 -30.16 -1.89 2.59
N ASP A 355 -30.54 -1.54 1.37
CA ASP A 355 -31.04 -0.20 1.05
C ASP A 355 -32.36 0.11 1.77
N GLY A 356 -33.26 -0.86 1.89
CA GLY A 356 -34.48 -0.75 2.68
C GLY A 356 -34.20 -0.55 4.17
N PHE A 357 -33.24 -1.31 4.72
CA PHE A 357 -32.76 -1.14 6.10
C PHE A 357 -32.18 0.25 6.35
N LEU A 358 -31.30 0.74 5.47
CA LEU A 358 -30.71 2.07 5.59
C LEU A 358 -31.78 3.16 5.48
N GLY A 359 -32.77 3.01 4.58
CA GLY A 359 -33.91 3.93 4.48
C GLY A 359 -34.78 3.95 5.75
N ALA A 360 -34.95 2.80 6.43
CA ALA A 360 -35.66 2.76 7.70
C ALA A 360 -34.90 3.51 8.81
N LEU A 361 -33.57 3.40 8.83
CA LEU A 361 -32.71 4.10 9.80
C LEU A 361 -32.63 5.61 9.54
N GLU A 362 -32.60 6.06 8.28
CA GLU A 362 -32.60 7.48 7.93
C GLU A 362 -33.81 8.25 8.48
N ASN A 363 -34.93 7.56 8.70
CA ASN A 363 -36.15 8.16 9.23
C ASN A 363 -36.22 8.16 10.77
N GLN A 364 -35.21 7.62 11.47
CA GLN A 364 -35.15 7.60 12.93
C GLN A 364 -34.58 8.91 13.48
N SER A 365 -34.99 9.28 14.70
CA SER A 365 -34.32 10.36 15.44
C SER A 365 -32.93 9.90 15.92
N PRO A 366 -32.03 10.82 16.33
CA PRO A 366 -30.76 10.47 16.96
C PRO A 366 -30.88 9.47 18.11
N GLU A 367 -31.92 9.60 18.94
CA GLU A 367 -32.24 8.70 20.04
C GLU A 367 -32.77 7.36 19.53
N GLY A 368 -33.65 7.37 18.52
CA GLY A 368 -34.17 6.16 17.89
C GLY A 368 -33.08 5.33 17.23
N LEU A 369 -32.07 5.97 16.62
CA LEU A 369 -30.87 5.28 16.11
C LEU A 369 -30.09 4.60 17.23
N ARG A 370 -29.91 5.27 18.37
CA ARG A 370 -29.22 4.70 19.54
C ARG A 370 -29.97 3.49 20.08
N GLU A 371 -31.29 3.62 20.28
CA GLU A 371 -32.16 2.54 20.73
C GLU A 371 -32.16 1.36 19.77
N PHE A 372 -32.14 1.62 18.46
CA PHE A 372 -32.06 0.58 17.45
C PHE A 372 -30.71 -0.14 17.45
N MET A 373 -29.60 0.59 17.57
CA MET A 373 -28.25 0.01 17.50
C MET A 373 -27.85 -0.76 18.76
N GLU A 374 -28.44 -0.45 19.93
CA GLU A 374 -28.17 -1.11 21.22
C GLU A 374 -26.66 -1.29 21.51
N PHE A 375 -25.87 -0.21 21.53
CA PHE A 375 -24.42 -0.32 21.77
C PHE A 375 -24.07 -0.80 23.18
N ASP A 376 -24.91 -0.53 24.18
CA ASP A 376 -24.78 -1.15 25.51
C ASP A 376 -24.73 -2.69 25.44
N THR A 377 -25.61 -3.32 24.65
CA THR A 377 -25.62 -4.77 24.45
C THR A 377 -24.31 -5.25 23.80
N VAL A 378 -23.82 -4.54 22.77
CA VAL A 378 -22.54 -4.87 22.10
C VAL A 378 -21.36 -4.77 23.08
N ASN A 379 -21.30 -3.68 23.83
CA ASN A 379 -20.25 -3.42 24.82
C ASN A 379 -20.25 -4.49 25.92
N GLU A 380 -21.42 -4.90 26.40
CA GLU A 380 -21.57 -5.98 27.37
C GLU A 380 -21.04 -7.30 26.80
N MET A 381 -21.46 -7.69 25.60
CA MET A 381 -21.06 -8.96 24.97
C MET A 381 -19.54 -9.02 24.73
N ILE A 382 -18.93 -7.92 24.27
CA ILE A 382 -17.48 -7.84 24.06
C ILE A 382 -16.73 -7.88 25.39
N SER A 383 -17.23 -7.24 26.44
CA SER A 383 -16.58 -7.26 27.77
C SER A 383 -16.52 -8.67 28.39
N LYS A 384 -17.43 -9.57 28.00
CA LYS A 384 -17.48 -10.96 28.46
C LYS A 384 -16.48 -11.87 27.74
N MET A 385 -15.92 -11.44 26.62
CA MET A 385 -14.95 -12.25 25.85
C MET A 385 -13.64 -12.39 26.64
N ARG A 386 -13.21 -13.63 26.92
CA ARG A 386 -11.98 -13.93 27.68
C ARG A 386 -11.07 -14.88 26.90
N GLY A 387 -9.78 -14.53 26.80
CA GLY A 387 -8.71 -15.37 26.23
C GLY A 387 -8.62 -15.30 24.69
N GLY A 388 -7.44 -15.54 24.11
CA GLY A 388 -7.22 -15.47 22.65
C GLY A 388 -6.81 -14.08 22.11
N LYS A 389 -6.58 -13.98 20.80
CA LYS A 389 -6.30 -12.68 20.14
C LYS A 389 -7.61 -11.91 20.04
N VAL A 390 -7.73 -10.81 20.78
CA VAL A 390 -8.96 -9.98 20.92
C VAL A 390 -9.61 -9.67 19.57
N GLY A 391 -8.83 -9.35 18.54
CA GLY A 391 -9.36 -9.04 17.21
C GLY A 391 -10.04 -10.22 16.49
N ASP A 392 -9.57 -11.45 16.71
CA ASP A 392 -10.15 -12.65 16.06
C ASP A 392 -11.50 -13.00 16.68
N MET A 393 -11.61 -12.89 18.01
CA MET A 393 -12.88 -13.10 18.72
C MET A 393 -13.94 -12.09 18.31
N GLU A 394 -13.56 -10.81 18.20
CA GLU A 394 -14.50 -9.77 17.76
C GLU A 394 -14.97 -10.03 16.33
N ARG A 395 -14.08 -10.50 15.44
CA ARG A 395 -14.47 -10.91 14.08
C ARG A 395 -15.49 -12.05 14.11
N ASP A 396 -15.22 -13.11 14.87
CA ASP A 396 -16.15 -14.24 14.99
C ASP A 396 -17.52 -13.81 15.58
N PHE A 397 -17.53 -12.90 16.56
CA PHE A 397 -18.75 -12.32 17.14
C PHE A 397 -19.56 -11.52 16.12
N PHE A 398 -18.96 -10.52 15.47
CA PHE A 398 -19.66 -9.69 14.51
C PHE A 398 -20.11 -10.50 13.28
N ARG A 399 -19.36 -11.54 12.90
CA ARG A 399 -19.76 -12.48 11.85
C ARG A 399 -21.08 -13.19 12.20
N GLY A 400 -21.24 -13.66 13.44
CA GLY A 400 -22.49 -14.26 13.93
C GLY A 400 -23.65 -13.28 13.81
N ALA A 401 -23.46 -12.07 14.33
CA ALA A 401 -24.48 -11.02 14.30
C ALA A 401 -24.92 -10.64 12.88
N PHE A 402 -23.97 -10.45 11.95
CA PHE A 402 -24.32 -10.12 10.56
C PHE A 402 -24.94 -11.29 9.80
N ARG A 403 -24.69 -12.54 10.19
CA ARG A 403 -25.40 -13.69 9.62
C ARG A 403 -26.87 -13.68 10.03
N VAL A 404 -27.16 -13.45 11.31
CA VAL A 404 -28.55 -13.30 11.78
C VAL A 404 -29.23 -12.14 11.06
N LEU A 405 -28.55 -11.01 10.89
CA LEU A 405 -29.11 -9.88 10.13
C LEU A 405 -29.49 -10.26 8.68
N LEU A 406 -28.66 -11.07 8.02
CA LEU A 406 -28.96 -11.58 6.68
C LEU A 406 -30.08 -12.61 6.65
N GLU A 407 -30.09 -13.55 7.60
CA GLU A 407 -31.12 -14.59 7.74
C GLU A 407 -32.50 -13.97 7.96
N GLU A 408 -32.55 -12.92 8.77
CA GLU A 408 -33.74 -12.10 9.02
C GLU A 408 -33.98 -11.04 7.93
N ARG A 409 -33.23 -11.05 6.81
CA ARG A 409 -33.39 -10.12 5.67
C ARG A 409 -33.44 -8.65 6.07
N PHE A 410 -32.65 -8.29 7.08
CA PHE A 410 -32.61 -6.96 7.69
C PHE A 410 -33.94 -6.48 8.31
N THR A 411 -34.92 -7.38 8.53
CA THR A 411 -36.18 -7.08 9.21
C THR A 411 -36.10 -7.41 10.70
N VAL A 412 -35.14 -6.80 11.39
CA VAL A 412 -34.97 -6.94 12.85
C VAL A 412 -35.58 -5.72 13.57
N PRO A 413 -36.21 -5.89 14.74
CA PRO A 413 -36.76 -4.77 15.51
C PRO A 413 -35.66 -3.84 16.04
N ASN A 414 -34.48 -4.39 16.31
CA ASN A 414 -33.26 -3.70 16.69
C ASN A 414 -32.05 -4.63 16.48
N MET A 415 -30.84 -4.08 16.58
CA MET A 415 -29.61 -4.85 16.44
C MET A 415 -29.30 -5.73 17.65
N GLY A 416 -29.95 -5.53 18.81
CA GLY A 416 -29.83 -6.38 19.98
C GLY A 416 -30.14 -7.85 19.70
N VAL A 417 -31.07 -8.13 18.78
CA VAL A 417 -31.34 -9.48 18.27
C VAL A 417 -30.10 -10.11 17.63
N CYS A 418 -29.35 -9.31 16.86
CA CYS A 418 -28.12 -9.75 16.20
C CYS A 418 -26.97 -9.88 17.20
N TRP A 419 -26.84 -8.98 18.17
CA TRP A 419 -25.74 -8.98 19.14
C TRP A 419 -25.76 -10.14 20.14
N ARG A 420 -26.91 -10.81 20.29
CA ARG A 420 -27.08 -11.94 21.22
C ARG A 420 -27.04 -13.32 20.52
N SER A 421 -26.73 -13.34 19.22
CA SER A 421 -26.69 -14.55 18.39
C SER A 421 -25.61 -15.55 18.78
#